data_AF-A0A3M1HSY7-F1
#
_entry.id   AF-A0A3M1HSY7-F1
#
_cell.length_a   1.000
_cell.length_b   1.000
_cell.length_c   1.000
_cell.angle_alpha   90.00
_cell.angle_beta   90.00
_cell.angle_gamma   90.00
#
_symmetry.space_group_name_H-M   'P 1'
#
loop_
_entity.id
_entity.type
_entity.pdbx_description
1 polymer ?
#
loop_
_entity_poly.entity_id
_entity_poly.type
_entity_poly.pdbx_seq_one_letter_code
_entity_poly.pdbx_strand_id
1 'polypeptide(L)'
;MRYAEILSKLPEDIRWTMLEFAESMEEDMRAQLAVREEVVRLNGTVQRVIAGQERTESRLDRAEAILAELLEAEKRTDRRLEELAEAQARTEQRVDALAVSLDRLAEAQARTEQRLEALAEAQARTEQRLEALAEAQARTEQRLEALAEAQARTEQRLDALAEAQARTEQRLEALAEAQAHTEQRVDALALSLDRLAEAQARTEQRLDALEQAHEQTARHLQEVAKTLRENSLQLASLSNAIAEHNRRLEWLESKTSQALGYMLEVRYRDRAASYFGKLLRKVRVVTVPAIEDRLEKHLTDEEIGDLHLLDLMIRGKPRHLPGVDELWLAVEISSVVDGGDIERAVRRAALLRKAGLDAIAAVAGNSSTEGARKLAAGEGVALFQDGTVSFWEEALRHAGLE
;
A
#
# COMPACT_ATOMS: atom_id res chain seq x y z
N MET A 1 49.79 -199.33 99.76
CA MET A 1 50.39 -200.68 99.86
C MET A 1 50.73 -201.04 101.32
N ARG A 2 49.74 -201.43 102.13
CA ARG A 2 49.91 -202.23 103.36
C ARG A 2 49.38 -203.68 103.18
N TYR A 3 48.84 -203.98 101.99
CA TYR A 3 48.18 -205.25 101.71
C TYR A 3 49.17 -206.40 101.48
N ALA A 4 50.39 -206.12 100.99
CA ALA A 4 51.43 -207.13 100.80
C ALA A 4 51.86 -207.81 102.12
N GLU A 5 51.85 -207.08 103.24
CA GLU A 5 52.17 -207.65 104.57
C GLU A 5 51.04 -208.52 105.14
N ILE A 6 49.78 -208.24 104.79
CA ILE A 6 48.62 -209.01 105.27
C ILE A 6 48.48 -210.30 104.46
N LEU A 7 48.73 -210.22 103.14
CA LEU A 7 48.65 -211.37 102.24
C LEU A 7 49.71 -212.45 102.54
N SER A 8 50.89 -212.10 103.08
CA SER A 8 51.94 -213.09 103.41
C SER A 8 51.58 -214.03 104.58
N LYS A 9 50.57 -213.68 105.38
CA LYS A 9 50.08 -214.49 106.52
C LYS A 9 48.91 -215.40 106.15
N LEU A 10 48.42 -215.33 104.92
CA LEU A 10 47.31 -216.17 104.44
C LEU A 10 47.83 -217.50 103.85
N PRO A 11 47.14 -218.63 104.12
CA PRO A 11 47.38 -219.92 103.47
C PRO A 11 47.46 -219.81 101.93
N GLU A 12 48.34 -220.58 101.27
CA GLU A 12 48.62 -220.44 99.82
C GLU A 12 47.36 -220.57 98.95
N ASP A 13 46.39 -221.34 99.41
CA ASP A 13 45.09 -221.60 98.80
C ASP A 13 44.17 -220.37 98.70
N ILE A 14 44.45 -219.28 99.42
CA ILE A 14 43.55 -218.11 99.51
C ILE A 14 44.26 -216.80 99.13
N ARG A 15 45.58 -216.84 98.98
CA ARG A 15 46.41 -215.65 98.80
C ARG A 15 46.16 -214.95 97.46
N TRP A 16 45.91 -215.72 96.41
CA TRP A 16 45.62 -215.18 95.07
C TRP A 16 44.24 -214.49 95.06
N THR A 17 43.22 -215.13 95.63
CA THR A 17 41.84 -214.62 95.63
C THR A 17 41.70 -213.28 96.35
N MET A 18 42.47 -213.06 97.43
CA MET A 18 42.48 -211.77 98.13
C MET A 18 43.27 -210.68 97.40
N LEU A 19 44.17 -211.04 96.48
CA LEU A 19 44.83 -210.08 95.59
C LEU A 19 43.86 -209.57 94.52
N GLU A 20 43.10 -210.47 93.87
CA GLU A 20 42.07 -210.08 92.89
C GLU A 20 40.97 -209.22 93.52
N PHE A 21 40.56 -209.52 94.75
CA PHE A 21 39.57 -208.70 95.45
C PHE A 21 40.10 -207.29 95.76
N ALA A 22 41.37 -207.17 96.15
CA ALA A 22 41.99 -205.88 96.43
C ALA A 22 42.17 -205.03 95.16
N GLU A 23 42.54 -205.65 94.03
CA GLU A 23 42.64 -204.96 92.75
C GLU A 23 41.26 -204.50 92.24
N SER A 24 40.23 -205.36 92.35
CA SER A 24 38.85 -205.00 92.01
C SER A 24 38.34 -203.82 92.85
N MET A 25 38.64 -203.78 94.15
CA MET A 25 38.26 -202.65 95.00
C MET A 25 39.00 -201.36 94.63
N GLU A 26 40.25 -201.43 94.19
CA GLU A 26 41.02 -200.25 93.79
C GLU A 26 40.54 -199.65 92.46
N GLU A 27 40.15 -200.49 91.49
CA GLU A 27 39.53 -200.03 90.23
C GLU A 27 38.19 -199.34 90.46
N ASP A 28 37.33 -199.90 91.32
CA ASP A 28 36.01 -199.33 91.63
C ASP A 28 36.14 -197.99 92.38
N MET A 29 37.12 -197.87 93.28
CA MET A 29 37.46 -196.61 93.95
C MET A 29 37.96 -195.53 92.96
N ARG A 30 38.75 -195.90 91.94
CA ARG A 30 39.21 -194.95 90.91
C ARG A 30 38.06 -194.50 90.02
N ALA A 31 37.15 -195.39 89.65
CA ALA A 31 35.96 -195.04 88.87
C ALA A 31 35.05 -194.05 89.62
N GLN A 32 34.83 -194.25 90.92
CA GLN A 32 34.03 -193.33 91.74
C GLN A 32 34.70 -191.94 91.91
N LEU A 33 36.02 -191.89 92.05
CA LEU A 33 36.75 -190.62 92.14
C LEU A 33 36.68 -189.83 90.83
N ALA A 34 36.77 -190.49 89.67
CA ALA A 34 36.65 -189.84 88.36
C ALA A 34 35.26 -189.22 88.13
N VAL A 35 34.18 -189.92 88.52
CA VAL A 35 32.81 -189.38 88.47
C VAL A 35 32.67 -188.15 89.37
N ARG A 36 33.26 -188.18 90.58
CA ARG A 36 33.21 -187.04 91.50
C ARG A 36 33.96 -185.83 90.96
N GLU A 37 35.13 -186.03 90.34
CA GLU A 37 35.86 -184.95 89.65
C GLU A 37 35.06 -184.39 88.48
N GLU A 38 34.39 -185.23 87.70
CA GLU A 38 33.54 -184.81 86.58
C GLU A 38 32.31 -184.02 87.05
N VAL A 39 31.66 -184.46 88.13
CA VAL A 39 30.55 -183.73 88.79
C VAL A 39 31.02 -182.37 89.31
N VAL A 40 32.22 -182.27 89.90
CA VAL A 40 32.80 -180.99 90.33
C VAL A 40 33.08 -180.07 89.12
N ARG A 41 33.60 -180.62 88.01
CA ARG A 41 33.86 -179.89 86.77
C ARG A 41 32.57 -179.40 86.10
N LEU A 42 31.54 -180.24 86.08
CA LEU A 42 30.19 -179.92 85.63
C LEU A 42 29.58 -178.84 86.50
N ASN A 43 29.65 -178.96 87.84
CA ASN A 43 29.14 -177.94 88.75
C ASN A 43 29.84 -176.59 88.52
N GLY A 44 31.16 -176.58 88.34
CA GLY A 44 31.91 -175.37 87.98
C GLY A 44 31.52 -174.79 86.61
N THR A 45 31.05 -175.62 85.67
CA THR A 45 30.58 -175.18 84.36
C THR A 45 29.14 -174.66 84.43
N VAL A 46 28.26 -175.33 85.17
CA VAL A 46 26.89 -174.89 85.47
C VAL A 46 26.92 -173.54 86.19
N GLN A 47 27.78 -173.36 87.19
CA GLN A 47 27.94 -172.07 87.88
C GLN A 47 28.43 -170.96 86.94
N ARG A 48 29.32 -171.25 85.98
CA ARG A 48 29.71 -170.30 84.93
C ARG A 48 28.57 -169.98 83.96
N VAL A 49 27.73 -170.95 83.64
CA VAL A 49 26.53 -170.76 82.81
C VAL A 49 25.50 -169.92 83.54
N ILE A 50 25.23 -170.19 84.82
CA ILE A 50 24.32 -169.39 85.66
C ILE A 50 24.85 -167.95 85.75
N ALA A 51 26.12 -167.75 86.09
CA ALA A 51 26.71 -166.41 86.14
C ALA A 51 26.74 -165.72 84.76
N GLY A 52 26.85 -166.47 83.68
CA GLY A 52 26.72 -165.97 82.30
C GLY A 52 25.28 -165.55 81.98
N GLN A 53 24.30 -166.35 82.43
CA GLN A 53 22.88 -166.12 82.24
C GLN A 53 22.39 -164.90 83.03
N GLU A 54 22.78 -164.78 84.30
CA GLU A 54 22.52 -163.60 85.14
C GLU A 54 23.11 -162.32 84.50
N ARG A 55 24.30 -162.40 83.88
CA ARG A 55 24.88 -161.27 83.13
C ARG A 55 24.10 -160.95 81.88
N THR A 56 23.55 -161.93 81.16
CA THR A 56 22.70 -161.68 79.99
C THR A 56 21.35 -161.11 80.38
N GLU A 57 20.72 -161.60 81.44
CA GLU A 57 19.47 -161.06 81.99
C GLU A 57 19.68 -159.60 82.43
N SER A 58 20.75 -159.32 83.18
CA SER A 58 21.11 -157.94 83.54
C SER A 58 21.38 -157.03 82.33
N ARG A 59 21.86 -157.58 81.21
CA ARG A 59 22.05 -156.83 79.96
C ARG A 59 20.74 -156.63 79.21
N LEU A 60 19.83 -157.59 79.28
CA LEU A 60 18.48 -157.51 78.72
C LEU A 60 17.67 -156.45 79.48
N ASP A 61 17.66 -156.47 80.81
CA ASP A 61 16.99 -155.44 81.62
C ASP A 61 17.50 -154.03 81.30
N ARG A 62 18.82 -153.88 81.12
CA ARG A 62 19.43 -152.60 80.69
C ARG A 62 19.02 -152.22 79.27
N ALA A 63 18.95 -153.19 78.35
CA ALA A 63 18.51 -152.94 76.98
C ALA A 63 17.03 -152.55 76.93
N GLU A 64 16.17 -153.20 77.73
CA GLU A 64 14.76 -152.86 77.89
C GLU A 64 14.58 -151.46 78.47
N ALA A 65 15.37 -151.09 79.49
CA ALA A 65 15.37 -149.73 80.03
C ALA A 65 15.77 -148.69 78.98
N ILE A 66 16.84 -148.95 78.20
CA ILE A 66 17.27 -148.07 77.10
C ILE A 66 16.18 -147.98 76.02
N LEU A 67 15.54 -149.10 75.67
CA LEU A 67 14.44 -149.11 74.68
C LEU A 67 13.25 -148.28 75.17
N ALA A 68 12.89 -148.38 76.45
CA ALA A 68 11.84 -147.55 77.05
C ALA A 68 12.20 -146.06 77.01
N GLU A 69 13.45 -145.71 77.33
CA GLU A 69 13.95 -144.32 77.23
C GLU A 69 13.95 -143.81 75.77
N LEU A 70 14.32 -144.66 74.80
CA LEU A 70 14.31 -144.32 73.38
C LEU A 70 12.89 -144.12 72.85
N LEU A 71 11.93 -144.97 73.22
CA LEU A 71 10.52 -144.80 72.86
C LEU A 71 9.94 -143.52 73.46
N GLU A 72 10.32 -143.16 74.68
CA GLU A 72 9.90 -141.91 75.29
C GLU A 72 10.59 -140.70 74.61
N ALA A 73 11.85 -140.83 74.22
CA ALA A 73 12.54 -139.83 73.42
C ALA A 73 11.90 -139.66 72.03
N GLU A 74 11.49 -140.76 71.38
CA GLU A 74 10.78 -140.77 70.10
C GLU A 74 9.43 -140.04 70.20
N LYS A 75 8.63 -140.34 71.23
CA LYS A 75 7.38 -139.60 71.49
C LYS A 75 7.61 -138.12 71.73
N ARG A 76 8.71 -137.74 72.40
CA ARG A 76 9.08 -136.33 72.59
C ARG A 76 9.52 -135.68 71.28
N THR A 77 10.22 -136.40 70.40
CA THR A 77 10.57 -135.89 69.08
C THR A 77 9.34 -135.74 68.20
N ASP A 78 8.40 -136.67 68.23
CA ASP A 78 7.15 -136.59 67.47
C ASP A 78 6.33 -135.37 67.88
N ARG A 79 6.15 -135.16 69.19
CA ARG A 79 5.48 -133.95 69.70
C ARG A 79 6.17 -132.66 69.26
N ARG A 80 7.51 -132.62 69.30
CA ARG A 80 8.27 -131.45 68.81
C ARG A 80 8.11 -131.26 67.30
N LEU A 81 8.04 -132.33 66.52
CA LEU A 81 7.82 -132.26 65.08
C LEU A 81 6.40 -131.76 64.77
N GLU A 82 5.39 -132.18 65.52
CA GLU A 82 4.02 -131.66 65.42
C GLU A 82 3.96 -130.16 65.77
N GLU A 83 4.57 -129.75 66.89
CA GLU A 83 4.66 -128.34 67.30
C GLU A 83 5.39 -127.48 66.25
N LEU A 84 6.46 -128.02 65.65
CA LEU A 84 7.20 -127.36 64.57
C LEU A 84 6.37 -127.27 63.29
N ALA A 85 5.61 -128.31 62.94
CA ALA A 85 4.72 -128.30 61.78
C ALA A 85 3.59 -127.27 61.95
N GLU A 86 3.00 -127.16 63.15
CA GLU A 86 2.02 -126.13 63.47
C GLU A 86 2.62 -124.71 63.47
N ALA A 87 3.84 -124.56 63.98
CA ALA A 87 4.57 -123.29 63.91
C ALA A 87 4.90 -122.91 62.45
N GLN A 88 5.31 -123.88 61.63
CA GLN A 88 5.57 -123.69 60.21
C GLN A 88 4.29 -123.28 59.47
N ALA A 89 3.17 -123.98 59.67
CA ALA A 89 1.89 -123.64 59.07
C ALA A 89 1.41 -122.22 59.44
N ARG A 90 1.57 -121.81 60.72
CA ARG A 90 1.29 -120.44 61.15
C ARG A 90 2.20 -119.41 60.49
N THR A 91 3.44 -119.78 60.23
CA THR A 91 4.42 -118.90 59.56
C THR A 91 4.07 -118.75 58.08
N GLU A 92 3.73 -119.84 57.40
CA GLU A 92 3.26 -119.84 56.01
C GLU A 92 2.01 -118.95 55.87
N GLN A 93 1.01 -119.10 56.75
CA GLN A 93 -0.17 -118.24 56.75
C GLN A 93 0.16 -116.75 56.95
N ARG A 94 1.13 -116.42 57.81
CA ARG A 94 1.60 -115.04 58.00
C ARG A 94 2.33 -114.52 56.76
N VAL A 95 3.12 -115.36 56.09
CA VAL A 95 3.81 -115.03 54.84
C VAL A 95 2.78 -114.77 53.73
N ASP A 96 1.74 -115.59 53.60
CA ASP A 96 0.65 -115.37 52.64
C ASP A 96 -0.11 -114.07 52.92
N ALA A 97 -0.44 -113.79 54.18
CA ALA A 97 -1.08 -112.55 54.57
C ALA A 97 -0.19 -111.32 54.29
N LEU A 98 1.13 -111.45 54.49
CA LEU A 98 2.10 -110.41 54.15
C LEU A 98 2.19 -110.21 52.63
N ALA A 99 2.19 -111.28 51.83
CA ALA A 99 2.17 -111.19 50.37
C ALA A 99 0.94 -110.41 49.88
N VAL A 100 -0.26 -110.74 50.37
CA VAL A 100 -1.49 -109.99 50.05
C VAL A 100 -1.39 -108.53 50.49
N SER A 101 -0.77 -108.24 51.63
CA SER A 101 -0.59 -106.86 52.09
C SER A 101 0.38 -106.07 51.20
N LEU A 102 1.45 -106.72 50.71
CA LEU A 102 2.42 -106.13 49.80
C LEU A 102 1.80 -105.84 48.43
N ASP A 103 0.96 -106.75 47.91
CA ASP A 103 0.24 -106.53 46.65
C ASP A 103 -0.68 -105.31 46.75
N ARG A 104 -1.42 -105.18 47.87
CA ARG A 104 -2.26 -104.00 48.12
C ARG A 104 -1.47 -102.70 48.23
N LEU A 105 -0.28 -102.76 48.85
CA LEU A 105 0.63 -101.61 48.94
C LEU A 105 1.18 -101.22 47.57
N ALA A 106 1.56 -102.21 46.74
CA ALA A 106 2.01 -101.97 45.38
C ALA A 106 0.91 -101.34 44.52
N GLU A 107 -0.33 -101.82 44.62
CA GLU A 107 -1.47 -101.21 43.93
C GLU A 107 -1.74 -99.77 44.41
N ALA A 108 -1.69 -99.52 45.72
CA ALA A 108 -1.87 -98.18 46.27
C ALA A 108 -0.74 -97.23 45.85
N GLN A 109 0.50 -97.71 45.78
CA GLN A 109 1.65 -96.97 45.29
C GLN A 109 1.46 -96.61 43.81
N ALA A 110 1.09 -97.59 42.96
CA ALA A 110 0.85 -97.36 41.53
C ALA A 110 -0.26 -96.31 41.30
N ARG A 111 -1.35 -96.35 42.08
CA ARG A 111 -2.41 -95.31 42.02
C ARG A 111 -1.92 -93.93 42.45
N THR A 112 -0.97 -93.89 43.39
CA THR A 112 -0.39 -92.62 43.87
C THR A 112 0.55 -92.04 42.82
N GLU A 113 1.38 -92.87 42.18
CA GLU A 113 2.23 -92.48 41.06
C GLU A 113 1.41 -91.92 39.89
N GLN A 114 0.31 -92.59 39.50
CA GLN A 114 -0.61 -92.08 38.47
C GLN A 114 -1.23 -90.72 38.84
N ARG A 115 -1.59 -90.51 40.11
CA ARG A 115 -2.12 -89.21 40.58
C ARG A 115 -1.07 -88.12 40.56
N LEU A 116 0.18 -88.43 40.91
CA LEU A 116 1.28 -87.49 40.85
C LEU A 116 1.61 -87.09 39.41
N GLU A 117 1.58 -88.04 38.48
CA GLU A 117 1.76 -87.76 37.05
C GLU A 117 0.64 -86.86 36.50
N ALA A 118 -0.62 -87.16 36.82
CA ALA A 118 -1.76 -86.31 36.45
C ALA A 118 -1.67 -84.89 37.04
N LEU A 119 -1.18 -84.75 38.29
CA LEU A 119 -0.95 -83.45 38.92
C LEU A 119 0.18 -82.68 38.23
N ALA A 120 1.28 -83.35 37.88
CA ALA A 120 2.39 -82.73 37.16
C ALA A 120 1.94 -82.22 35.78
N GLU A 121 1.14 -83.00 35.05
CA GLU A 121 0.55 -82.54 33.78
C GLU A 121 -0.39 -81.35 33.98
N ALA A 122 -1.25 -81.37 34.99
CA ALA A 122 -2.17 -80.27 35.28
C ALA A 122 -1.40 -78.99 35.65
N GLN A 123 -0.31 -79.13 36.41
CA GLN A 123 0.59 -78.03 36.75
C GLN A 123 1.24 -77.47 35.49
N ALA A 124 1.82 -78.31 34.63
CA ALA A 124 2.45 -77.88 33.38
C ALA A 124 1.46 -77.13 32.45
N ARG A 125 0.21 -77.61 32.34
CA ARG A 125 -0.84 -76.90 31.59
C ARG A 125 -1.21 -75.55 32.21
N THR A 126 -1.13 -75.43 33.53
CA THR A 126 -1.40 -74.18 34.25
C THR A 126 -0.28 -73.18 34.04
N GLU A 127 0.98 -73.62 34.11
CA GLU A 127 2.16 -72.81 33.81
C GLU A 127 2.11 -72.26 32.39
N GLN A 128 1.79 -73.10 31.39
CA GLN A 128 1.61 -72.66 30.00
C GLN A 128 0.50 -71.61 29.84
N ARG A 129 -0.62 -71.75 30.57
CA ARG A 129 -1.70 -70.76 30.55
C ARG A 129 -1.29 -69.44 31.19
N LEU A 130 -0.51 -69.49 32.27
CA LEU A 130 0.01 -68.29 32.93
C LEU A 130 1.00 -67.55 32.04
N GLU A 131 1.87 -68.27 31.34
CA GLU A 131 2.80 -67.69 30.36
C GLU A 131 2.04 -67.02 29.20
N ALA A 132 1.04 -67.70 28.63
CA ALA A 132 0.19 -67.12 27.58
C ALA A 132 -0.58 -65.87 28.04
N LEU A 133 -1.06 -65.86 29.30
CA LEU A 133 -1.71 -64.69 29.90
C LEU A 133 -0.73 -63.53 30.10
N ALA A 134 0.49 -63.81 30.55
CA ALA A 134 1.53 -62.80 30.71
C ALA A 134 1.89 -62.16 29.36
N GLU A 135 2.03 -62.96 28.29
CA GLU A 135 2.24 -62.42 26.94
C GLU A 135 1.06 -61.58 26.46
N ALA A 136 -0.18 -62.04 26.67
CA ALA A 136 -1.37 -61.30 26.27
C ALA A 136 -1.49 -59.97 27.03
N GLN A 137 -1.13 -59.95 28.31
CA GLN A 137 -1.08 -58.75 29.12
C GLN A 137 -0.02 -57.78 28.59
N ALA A 138 1.20 -58.24 28.32
CA ALA A 138 2.27 -57.41 27.76
C ALA A 138 1.88 -56.79 26.40
N ARG A 139 1.23 -57.57 25.52
CA ARG A 139 0.70 -57.05 24.23
C ARG A 139 -0.40 -56.01 24.44
N THR A 140 -1.20 -56.15 25.50
CA THR A 140 -2.26 -55.19 25.83
C THR A 140 -1.66 -53.89 26.37
N GLU A 141 -0.66 -53.97 27.23
CA GLU A 141 0.09 -52.80 27.74
C GLU A 141 0.75 -52.02 26.59
N GLN A 142 1.41 -52.71 25.66
CA GLN A 142 1.99 -52.08 24.46
C GLN A 142 0.93 -51.37 23.59
N ARG A 143 -0.26 -51.96 23.44
CA ARG A 143 -1.36 -51.33 22.69
C ARG A 143 -1.91 -50.10 23.40
N LEU A 144 -1.99 -50.12 24.73
CA LEU A 144 -2.42 -48.97 25.52
C LEU A 144 -1.41 -47.83 25.44
N GLU A 145 -0.11 -48.13 25.48
CA GLU A 145 0.95 -47.14 25.29
C GLU A 145 0.89 -46.51 23.88
N ALA A 146 0.73 -47.32 22.84
CA ALA A 146 0.56 -46.82 21.48
C ALA A 146 -0.71 -45.95 21.29
N LEU A 147 -1.81 -46.31 21.97
CA LEU A 147 -3.03 -45.50 21.98
C LEU A 147 -2.83 -44.17 22.71
N ALA A 148 -2.13 -44.17 23.84
CA ALA A 148 -1.80 -42.95 24.58
C ALA A 148 -0.94 -41.99 23.72
N GLU A 149 0.06 -42.52 23.01
CA GLU A 149 0.84 -41.72 22.07
C GLU A 149 0.00 -41.16 20.92
N ALA A 150 -0.87 -41.98 20.33
CA ALA A 150 -1.76 -41.55 19.25
C ALA A 150 -2.74 -40.46 19.72
N GLN A 151 -3.24 -40.58 20.96
CA GLN A 151 -4.07 -39.56 21.58
C GLN A 151 -3.30 -38.26 21.78
N ALA A 152 -2.08 -38.31 22.34
CA ALA A 152 -1.24 -37.12 22.53
C ALA A 152 -0.92 -36.41 21.21
N ARG A 153 -0.64 -37.16 20.13
CA ARG A 153 -0.45 -36.60 18.78
C ARG A 153 -1.72 -35.95 18.24
N THR A 154 -2.89 -36.50 18.58
CA THR A 154 -4.19 -35.94 18.17
C THR A 154 -4.48 -34.63 18.90
N GLU A 155 -4.22 -34.58 20.21
CA GLU A 155 -4.32 -33.37 21.02
C GLU A 155 -3.41 -32.25 20.46
N GLN A 156 -2.14 -32.55 20.18
CA GLN A 156 -1.22 -31.59 19.54
C GLN A 156 -1.73 -31.07 18.19
N ARG A 157 -2.37 -31.92 17.38
CA ARG A 157 -2.95 -31.49 16.10
C ARG A 157 -4.18 -30.61 16.28
N LEU A 158 -4.99 -30.86 17.32
CA LEU A 158 -6.13 -30.01 17.66
C LEU A 158 -5.66 -28.64 18.14
N ASP A 159 -4.63 -28.57 18.98
CA ASP A 159 -4.04 -27.30 19.42
C ASP A 159 -3.50 -26.49 18.23
N ALA A 160 -2.77 -27.14 17.32
CA ALA A 160 -2.26 -26.49 16.10
C ALA A 160 -3.39 -25.99 15.17
N LEU A 161 -4.49 -26.73 15.07
CA LEU A 161 -5.68 -26.30 14.33
C LEU A 161 -6.37 -25.11 14.99
N ALA A 162 -6.48 -25.09 16.31
CA ALA A 162 -7.04 -23.97 17.06
C ALA A 162 -6.22 -22.69 16.85
N GLU A 163 -4.88 -22.78 16.90
CA GLU A 163 -4.00 -21.65 16.57
C GLU A 163 -4.16 -21.18 15.13
N ALA A 164 -4.23 -22.10 14.17
CA ALA A 164 -4.41 -21.76 12.75
C ALA A 164 -5.77 -21.07 12.52
N GLN A 165 -6.81 -21.51 13.22
CA GLN A 165 -8.13 -20.88 13.19
C GLN A 165 -8.07 -19.46 13.75
N ALA A 166 -7.47 -19.26 14.92
CA ALA A 166 -7.33 -17.93 15.52
C ALA A 166 -6.56 -16.95 14.62
N ARG A 167 -5.48 -17.40 13.97
CA ARG A 167 -4.75 -16.59 12.97
C ARG A 167 -5.60 -16.26 11.75
N THR A 168 -6.49 -17.17 11.34
CA THR A 168 -7.41 -16.94 10.22
C THR A 168 -8.46 -15.90 10.58
N GLU A 169 -9.03 -15.98 11.79
CA GLU A 169 -9.99 -15.00 12.31
C GLU A 169 -9.37 -13.60 12.38
N GLN A 170 -8.16 -13.46 12.91
CA GLN A 170 -7.42 -12.18 12.92
C GLN A 170 -7.20 -11.60 11.51
N ARG A 171 -6.89 -12.43 10.53
CA ARG A 171 -6.72 -11.99 9.14
C ARG A 171 -8.04 -11.51 8.52
N LEU A 172 -9.15 -12.17 8.83
CA LEU A 172 -10.47 -11.77 8.37
C LEU A 172 -10.90 -10.43 8.99
N GLU A 173 -10.60 -10.21 10.26
CA GLU A 173 -10.85 -8.93 10.93
C GLU A 173 -10.04 -7.79 10.28
N ALA A 174 -8.74 -8.00 10.05
CA ALA A 174 -7.90 -7.02 9.35
C ALA A 174 -8.37 -6.73 7.91
N LEU A 175 -8.87 -7.74 7.19
CA LEU A 175 -9.46 -7.55 5.86
C LEU A 175 -10.76 -6.75 5.92
N ALA A 176 -11.61 -6.98 6.92
CA ALA A 176 -12.84 -6.23 7.12
C ALA A 176 -12.55 -4.74 7.41
N GLU A 177 -11.55 -4.47 8.25
CA GLU A 177 -11.09 -3.09 8.53
C GLU A 177 -10.53 -2.41 7.26
N ALA A 178 -9.70 -3.13 6.50
CA ALA A 178 -9.14 -2.61 5.25
C ALA A 178 -10.26 -2.32 4.23
N GLN A 179 -11.26 -3.20 4.13
CA GLN A 179 -12.43 -3.00 3.28
C GLN A 179 -13.22 -1.75 3.70
N ALA A 180 -13.53 -1.60 4.99
CA ALA A 180 -14.23 -0.41 5.50
C ALA A 180 -13.46 0.89 5.19
N HIS A 181 -12.12 0.87 5.30
CA HIS A 181 -11.31 2.02 4.92
C HIS A 181 -11.34 2.30 3.41
N THR A 182 -11.36 1.27 2.56
CA THR A 182 -11.51 1.47 1.11
C THR A 182 -12.88 2.02 0.75
N GLU A 183 -13.95 1.57 1.39
CA GLU A 183 -15.31 2.10 1.19
C GLU A 183 -15.35 3.60 1.54
N GLN A 184 -14.80 3.99 2.70
CA GLN A 184 -14.69 5.41 3.08
C GLN A 184 -13.92 6.25 2.06
N ARG A 185 -12.83 5.71 1.48
CA ARG A 185 -12.06 6.40 0.44
C ARG A 185 -12.87 6.55 -0.85
N VAL A 186 -13.65 5.55 -1.23
CA VAL A 186 -14.53 5.61 -2.40
C VAL A 186 -15.61 6.68 -2.19
N ASP A 187 -16.24 6.73 -1.02
CA ASP A 187 -17.23 7.76 -0.68
C ASP A 187 -16.62 9.17 -0.72
N ALA A 188 -15.42 9.35 -0.18
CA ALA A 188 -14.70 10.62 -0.23
C ALA A 188 -14.36 11.05 -1.67
N LEU A 189 -13.98 10.09 -2.53
CA LEU A 189 -13.74 10.35 -3.94
C LEU A 189 -15.02 10.73 -4.68
N ALA A 190 -16.15 10.07 -4.39
CA ALA A 190 -17.44 10.42 -4.97
C ALA A 190 -17.82 11.88 -4.64
N LEU A 191 -17.70 12.28 -3.37
CA LEU A 191 -17.92 13.68 -2.95
C LEU A 191 -16.96 14.67 -3.63
N SER A 192 -15.72 14.27 -3.86
CA SER A 192 -14.75 15.10 -4.59
C SER A 192 -15.13 15.26 -6.06
N LEU A 193 -15.62 14.21 -6.70
CA LEU A 193 -16.10 14.24 -8.08
C LEU A 193 -17.35 15.13 -8.22
N ASP A 194 -18.29 15.05 -7.28
CA ASP A 194 -19.47 15.92 -7.28
C ASP A 194 -19.06 17.40 -7.20
N ARG A 195 -18.11 17.74 -6.32
CA ARG A 195 -17.56 19.10 -6.23
C ARG A 195 -16.86 19.56 -7.50
N LEU A 196 -16.12 18.67 -8.16
CA LEU A 196 -15.49 18.98 -9.44
C LEU A 196 -16.53 19.21 -10.54
N ALA A 197 -17.59 18.39 -10.58
CA ALA A 197 -18.69 18.57 -11.52
C ALA A 197 -19.42 19.91 -11.30
N GLU A 198 -19.69 20.28 -10.04
CA GLU A 198 -20.26 21.59 -9.72
C GLU A 198 -19.33 22.75 -10.11
N ALA A 199 -18.02 22.63 -9.83
CA ALA A 199 -17.05 23.64 -10.21
C ALA A 199 -16.97 23.80 -11.74
N GLN A 200 -16.99 22.68 -12.47
CA GLN A 200 -17.00 22.66 -13.93
C GLN A 200 -18.25 23.34 -14.48
N ALA A 201 -19.44 23.01 -13.97
CA ALA A 201 -20.68 23.66 -14.37
C ALA A 201 -20.65 25.18 -14.14
N ARG A 202 -20.09 25.65 -13.03
CA ARG A 202 -19.89 27.09 -12.78
C ARG A 202 -18.90 27.72 -13.77
N THR A 203 -17.84 27.02 -14.15
CA THR A 203 -16.90 27.53 -15.15
C THR A 203 -17.52 27.62 -16.53
N GLU A 204 -18.34 26.64 -16.93
CA GLU A 204 -19.09 26.65 -18.19
C GLU A 204 -20.04 27.85 -18.21
N GLN A 205 -20.83 28.08 -17.15
CA GLN A 205 -21.69 29.26 -17.04
C GLN A 205 -20.92 30.58 -17.13
N ARG A 206 -19.72 30.66 -16.55
CA ARG A 206 -18.86 31.86 -16.64
C ARG A 206 -18.33 32.08 -18.06
N LEU A 207 -18.04 31.02 -18.80
CA LEU A 207 -17.62 31.10 -20.20
C LEU A 207 -18.78 31.59 -21.08
N ASP A 208 -19.98 31.06 -20.91
CA ASP A 208 -21.17 31.52 -21.63
C ASP A 208 -21.43 33.02 -21.38
N ALA A 209 -21.32 33.47 -20.12
CA ALA A 209 -21.47 34.87 -19.77
C ALA A 209 -20.38 35.75 -20.40
N LEU A 210 -19.13 35.26 -20.44
CA LEU A 210 -18.02 35.98 -21.07
C LEU A 210 -18.21 36.08 -22.58
N GLU A 211 -18.67 35.00 -23.23
CA GLU A 211 -18.98 34.98 -24.66
C GLU A 211 -20.06 36.02 -25.00
N GLN A 212 -21.14 36.07 -24.21
CA GLN A 212 -22.19 37.09 -24.37
C GLN A 212 -21.65 38.51 -24.18
N ALA A 213 -20.82 38.74 -23.17
CA ALA A 213 -20.21 40.06 -22.94
C ALA A 213 -19.27 40.47 -24.08
N HIS A 214 -18.52 39.52 -24.65
CA HIS A 214 -17.69 39.75 -25.83
C HIS A 214 -18.52 40.08 -27.06
N GLU A 215 -19.64 39.37 -27.29
CA GLU A 215 -20.53 39.69 -28.39
C GLU A 215 -21.14 41.09 -28.26
N GLN A 216 -21.58 41.47 -27.06
CA GLN A 216 -22.06 42.82 -26.77
C GLN A 216 -20.98 43.89 -27.01
N THR A 217 -19.75 43.63 -26.56
CA THR A 217 -18.62 44.55 -26.79
C THR A 217 -18.33 44.70 -28.27
N ALA A 218 -18.35 43.60 -29.04
CA ALA A 218 -18.15 43.62 -30.48
C ALA A 218 -19.22 44.46 -31.19
N ARG A 219 -20.49 44.31 -30.80
CA ARG A 219 -21.60 45.14 -31.31
C ARG A 219 -21.40 46.62 -30.97
N HIS A 220 -21.02 46.94 -29.74
CA HIS A 220 -20.75 48.32 -29.33
C HIS A 220 -19.59 48.94 -30.11
N LEU A 221 -18.50 48.19 -30.33
CA LEU A 221 -17.37 48.66 -31.14
C LEU A 221 -17.77 48.91 -32.60
N GLN A 222 -18.65 48.09 -33.18
CA GLN A 222 -19.19 48.34 -34.52
C GLN A 222 -20.00 49.64 -34.57
N GLU A 223 -20.81 49.91 -33.55
CA GLU A 223 -21.59 51.14 -33.46
C GLU A 223 -20.68 52.37 -33.29
N VAL A 224 -19.68 52.30 -32.41
CA VAL A 224 -18.67 53.36 -32.26
C VAL A 224 -17.91 53.60 -33.57
N ALA A 225 -17.53 52.54 -34.29
CA ALA A 225 -16.86 52.68 -35.58
C ALA A 225 -17.76 53.37 -36.63
N LYS A 226 -19.07 53.10 -36.59
CA LYS A 226 -20.06 53.76 -37.45
C LYS A 226 -20.20 55.24 -37.11
N THR A 227 -20.40 55.59 -35.85
CA THR A 227 -20.53 56.99 -35.41
C THR A 227 -19.25 57.79 -35.69
N LEU A 228 -18.07 57.18 -35.51
CA LEU A 228 -16.81 57.83 -35.85
C LEU A 228 -16.70 58.14 -37.36
N ARG A 229 -17.15 57.22 -38.23
CA ARG A 229 -17.25 57.50 -39.68
C ARG A 229 -18.18 58.66 -39.98
N GLU A 230 -19.36 58.67 -39.38
CA GLU A 230 -20.36 59.74 -39.57
C GLU A 230 -19.80 61.09 -39.10
N ASN A 231 -19.18 61.14 -37.92
CA ASN A 231 -18.52 62.35 -37.41
C ASN A 231 -17.39 62.80 -38.33
N SER A 232 -16.59 61.89 -38.87
CA SER A 232 -15.53 62.23 -39.83
C SER A 232 -16.09 62.88 -41.10
N LEU A 233 -17.20 62.36 -41.64
CA LEU A 233 -17.90 62.96 -42.78
C LEU A 233 -18.48 64.34 -42.44
N GLN A 234 -19.06 64.50 -41.25
CA GLN A 234 -19.58 65.79 -40.78
C GLN A 234 -18.46 66.82 -40.63
N LEU A 235 -17.32 66.45 -40.04
CA LEU A 235 -16.16 67.33 -39.91
C LEU A 235 -15.62 67.77 -41.28
N ALA A 236 -15.56 66.86 -42.25
CA ALA A 236 -15.18 67.20 -43.62
C ALA A 236 -16.16 68.22 -44.25
N SER A 237 -17.46 68.04 -44.04
CA SER A 237 -18.49 68.99 -44.51
C SER A 237 -18.36 70.36 -43.84
N LEU A 238 -18.18 70.41 -42.51
CA LEU A 238 -17.97 71.65 -41.76
C LEU A 238 -16.70 72.37 -42.21
N SER A 239 -15.61 71.64 -42.45
CA SER A 239 -14.37 72.21 -42.96
C SER A 239 -14.57 72.87 -44.32
N ASN A 240 -15.31 72.23 -45.23
CA ASN A 240 -15.66 72.83 -46.53
C ASN A 240 -16.55 74.08 -46.38
N ALA A 241 -17.51 74.07 -45.46
CA ALA A 241 -18.37 75.22 -45.19
C ALA A 241 -17.59 76.42 -44.63
N ILE A 242 -16.65 76.18 -43.71
CA ILE A 242 -15.76 77.22 -43.18
C ILE A 242 -14.90 77.81 -44.30
N ALA A 243 -14.34 76.96 -45.18
CA ALA A 243 -13.55 77.43 -46.32
C ALA A 243 -14.36 78.33 -47.26
N GLU A 244 -15.63 78.04 -47.49
CA GLU A 244 -16.52 78.88 -48.29
C GLU A 244 -16.88 80.19 -47.61
N HIS A 245 -17.16 80.16 -46.30
CA HIS A 245 -17.44 81.37 -45.53
C HIS A 245 -16.24 82.32 -45.50
N ASN A 246 -15.02 81.82 -45.36
CA ASN A 246 -13.81 82.64 -45.42
C ASN A 246 -13.67 83.35 -46.77
N ARG A 247 -13.88 82.65 -47.89
CA ARG A 247 -13.90 83.28 -49.23
C ARG A 247 -14.95 84.38 -49.35
N ARG A 248 -16.13 84.19 -48.73
CA ARG A 248 -17.21 85.19 -48.73
C ARG A 248 -16.87 86.40 -47.87
N LEU A 249 -16.18 86.21 -46.75
CA LEU A 249 -15.68 87.30 -45.90
C LEU A 249 -14.65 88.15 -46.64
N GLU A 250 -13.66 87.53 -47.28
CA GLU A 250 -12.66 88.23 -48.12
C GLU A 250 -13.33 89.07 -49.22
N TRP A 251 -14.37 88.52 -49.85
CA TRP A 251 -15.15 89.26 -50.85
C TRP A 251 -15.91 90.46 -50.26
N LEU A 252 -16.55 90.30 -49.09
CA LEU A 252 -17.27 91.38 -48.40
C LEU A 252 -16.32 92.51 -47.98
N GLU A 253 -15.18 92.16 -47.40
CA GLU A 253 -14.13 93.12 -47.03
C GLU A 253 -13.73 93.98 -48.24
N SER A 254 -13.48 93.34 -49.39
CA SER A 254 -13.17 94.04 -50.64
C SER A 254 -14.27 95.04 -51.05
N LYS A 255 -15.54 94.64 -50.97
CA LYS A 255 -16.68 95.51 -51.32
C LYS A 255 -16.84 96.68 -50.35
N THR A 256 -16.62 96.47 -49.06
CA THR A 256 -16.70 97.55 -48.07
C THR A 256 -15.63 98.62 -48.28
N SER A 257 -14.40 98.22 -48.62
CA SER A 257 -13.32 99.16 -48.97
C SER A 257 -13.65 100.01 -50.19
N GLN A 258 -14.23 99.40 -51.24
CA GLN A 258 -14.69 100.13 -52.43
C GLN A 258 -15.78 101.15 -52.08
N ALA A 259 -16.77 100.77 -51.25
CA ALA A 259 -17.86 101.66 -50.85
C ALA A 259 -17.35 102.85 -50.00
N LEU A 260 -16.41 102.61 -49.08
CA LEU A 260 -15.81 103.66 -48.25
C LEU A 260 -15.04 104.69 -49.09
N GLY A 261 -14.34 104.25 -50.15
CA GLY A 261 -13.67 105.14 -51.10
C GLY A 261 -14.64 106.11 -51.78
N TYR A 262 -15.67 105.56 -52.42
CA TYR A 262 -16.69 106.35 -53.13
C TYR A 262 -17.39 107.38 -52.21
N MET A 263 -17.73 106.98 -50.99
CA MET A 263 -18.38 107.89 -50.03
C MET A 263 -17.50 109.09 -49.65
N LEU A 264 -16.17 108.93 -49.65
CA LEU A 264 -15.24 109.99 -49.30
C LEU A 264 -15.19 111.06 -50.40
N GLU A 265 -15.14 110.64 -51.67
CA GLU A 265 -15.18 111.54 -52.83
C GLU A 265 -16.46 112.38 -52.84
N VAL A 266 -17.63 111.75 -52.66
CA VAL A 266 -18.94 112.42 -52.57
C VAL A 266 -18.93 113.48 -51.46
N ARG A 267 -18.34 113.17 -50.30
CA ARG A 267 -18.30 114.08 -49.16
C ARG A 267 -17.50 115.35 -49.47
N TYR A 268 -16.32 115.23 -50.08
CA TYR A 268 -15.49 116.38 -50.45
C TYR A 268 -16.14 117.23 -51.55
N ARG A 269 -16.86 116.60 -52.48
CA ARG A 269 -17.64 117.29 -53.53
C ARG A 269 -18.78 118.11 -52.94
N ASP A 270 -19.67 117.48 -52.18
CA ASP A 270 -20.89 118.13 -51.66
C ASP A 270 -20.55 119.20 -50.61
N ARG A 271 -19.46 119.01 -49.87
CA ARG A 271 -18.99 119.97 -48.86
C ARG A 271 -17.79 120.81 -49.32
N ALA A 272 -17.60 120.98 -50.63
CA ALA A 272 -16.49 121.76 -51.17
C ALA A 272 -16.42 123.18 -50.56
N ALA A 273 -17.56 123.85 -50.39
CA ALA A 273 -17.59 125.16 -49.73
C ALA A 273 -17.09 125.12 -48.27
N SER A 274 -17.28 124.00 -47.56
CA SER A 274 -16.82 123.85 -46.16
C SER A 274 -15.32 123.59 -46.08
N TYR A 275 -14.76 122.77 -46.97
CA TYR A 275 -13.34 122.45 -46.99
C TYR A 275 -12.48 123.58 -47.56
N PHE A 276 -12.92 124.20 -48.67
CA PHE A 276 -12.11 125.15 -49.42
C PHE A 276 -12.53 126.63 -49.17
N GLY A 277 -13.71 126.88 -48.61
CA GLY A 277 -14.27 128.23 -48.42
C GLY A 277 -13.54 129.13 -47.42
N LYS A 278 -12.69 128.54 -46.56
CA LYS A 278 -11.77 129.29 -45.68
C LYS A 278 -10.72 130.05 -46.49
N LEU A 279 -10.34 129.53 -47.65
CA LEU A 279 -9.25 130.05 -48.50
C LEU A 279 -9.80 130.76 -49.75
N LEU A 280 -10.90 130.23 -50.28
CA LEU A 280 -11.54 130.71 -51.49
C LEU A 280 -12.92 131.33 -51.18
N ARG A 281 -13.25 132.45 -51.81
CA ARG A 281 -14.60 133.02 -51.90
C ARG A 281 -15.30 132.52 -53.16
N LYS A 282 -16.64 132.43 -53.11
CA LYS A 282 -17.46 131.95 -54.25
C LYS A 282 -17.00 130.58 -54.79
N VAL A 283 -16.68 129.65 -53.88
CA VAL A 283 -16.25 128.29 -54.22
C VAL A 283 -17.31 127.62 -55.09
N ARG A 284 -16.89 127.12 -56.25
CA ARG A 284 -17.69 126.28 -57.13
C ARG A 284 -16.90 125.03 -57.49
N VAL A 285 -17.55 123.89 -57.39
CA VAL A 285 -17.07 122.67 -58.04
C VAL A 285 -17.32 122.83 -59.52
N VAL A 286 -16.30 122.58 -60.32
CA VAL A 286 -16.34 122.68 -61.79
C VAL A 286 -16.03 121.31 -62.35
N THR A 287 -16.71 120.95 -63.42
CA THR A 287 -16.44 119.73 -64.18
C THR A 287 -15.64 120.08 -65.42
N VAL A 288 -14.76 119.19 -65.88
CA VAL A 288 -13.96 119.39 -67.09
C VAL A 288 -14.80 119.83 -68.30
N PRO A 289 -15.98 119.22 -68.60
CA PRO A 289 -16.84 119.65 -69.71
C PRO A 289 -17.27 121.13 -69.66
N ALA A 290 -17.32 121.74 -68.47
CA ALA A 290 -17.75 123.14 -68.34
C ALA A 290 -16.67 124.14 -68.78
N ILE A 291 -15.43 123.69 -68.94
CA ILE A 291 -14.29 124.49 -69.39
C ILE A 291 -13.54 123.86 -70.56
N GLU A 292 -14.09 122.81 -71.16
CA GLU A 292 -13.46 122.01 -72.21
C GLU A 292 -13.06 122.87 -73.41
N ASP A 293 -13.96 123.74 -73.91
CA ASP A 293 -13.67 124.73 -74.95
C ASP A 293 -12.45 125.64 -74.66
N ARG A 294 -12.11 125.85 -73.38
CA ARG A 294 -10.95 126.62 -72.94
C ARG A 294 -9.69 125.75 -72.85
N LEU A 295 -9.86 124.48 -72.45
CA LEU A 295 -8.78 123.50 -72.33
C LEU A 295 -8.29 123.03 -73.71
N GLU A 296 -9.19 122.74 -74.66
CA GLU A 296 -8.88 122.28 -76.04
C GLU A 296 -7.98 123.25 -76.81
N LYS A 297 -7.97 124.53 -76.43
CA LYS A 297 -7.10 125.54 -77.05
C LYS A 297 -5.61 125.34 -76.73
N HIS A 298 -5.28 124.61 -75.66
CA HIS A 298 -3.92 124.52 -75.11
C HIS A 298 -3.50 123.09 -74.74
N LEU A 299 -4.44 122.16 -74.63
CA LEU A 299 -4.22 120.78 -74.20
C LEU A 299 -4.63 119.78 -75.29
N THR A 300 -3.98 118.61 -75.30
CA THR A 300 -4.37 117.49 -76.16
C THR A 300 -5.55 116.71 -75.57
N ASP A 301 -6.24 115.92 -76.41
CA ASP A 301 -7.32 115.03 -75.95
C ASP A 301 -6.85 114.07 -74.83
N GLU A 302 -5.60 113.63 -74.88
CA GLU A 302 -5.00 112.79 -73.82
C GLU A 302 -4.80 113.55 -72.51
N GLU A 303 -4.33 114.80 -72.59
CA GLU A 303 -4.17 115.69 -71.42
C GLU A 303 -5.53 116.08 -70.82
N ILE A 304 -6.55 116.32 -71.65
CA ILE A 304 -7.93 116.55 -71.20
C ILE A 304 -8.49 115.28 -70.57
N GLY A 305 -8.20 114.11 -71.16
CA GLY A 305 -8.53 112.80 -70.59
C GLY A 305 -7.97 112.59 -69.18
N ASP A 306 -6.73 113.01 -68.91
CA ASP A 306 -6.17 112.93 -67.54
C ASP A 306 -6.84 113.93 -66.58
N LEU A 307 -7.27 115.10 -67.06
CA LEU A 307 -8.07 116.03 -66.25
C LEU A 307 -9.47 115.48 -65.92
N HIS A 308 -10.08 114.69 -66.79
CA HIS A 308 -11.36 114.04 -66.50
C HIS A 308 -11.28 113.06 -65.33
N LEU A 309 -10.09 112.54 -65.06
CA LEU A 309 -9.82 111.64 -63.94
C LEU A 309 -9.57 112.39 -62.62
N LEU A 310 -9.60 113.73 -62.60
CA LEU A 310 -9.58 114.49 -61.35
C LEU A 310 -10.83 114.17 -60.53
N ASP A 311 -10.63 113.84 -59.26
CA ASP A 311 -11.74 113.59 -58.35
C ASP A 311 -12.56 114.86 -58.11
N LEU A 312 -11.88 116.01 -58.03
CA LEU A 312 -12.54 117.28 -57.81
C LEU A 312 -11.74 118.45 -58.39
N MET A 313 -12.41 119.29 -59.19
CA MET A 313 -11.86 120.55 -59.66
C MET A 313 -12.66 121.71 -59.07
N ILE A 314 -11.96 122.68 -58.47
CA ILE A 314 -12.59 123.76 -57.72
C ILE A 314 -12.15 125.09 -58.29
N ARG A 315 -13.10 126.01 -58.40
CA ARG A 315 -12.86 127.39 -58.79
C ARG A 315 -13.36 128.34 -57.72
N GLY A 316 -12.57 129.35 -57.37
CA GLY A 316 -13.00 130.40 -56.46
C GLY A 316 -12.06 131.60 -56.49
N LYS A 317 -12.48 132.71 -55.88
CA LYS A 317 -11.63 133.89 -55.74
C LYS A 317 -10.78 133.77 -54.48
N PRO A 318 -9.44 133.83 -54.55
CA PRO A 318 -8.61 133.74 -53.35
C PRO A 318 -8.91 134.90 -52.39
N ARG A 319 -8.99 134.60 -51.08
CA ARG A 319 -9.30 135.61 -50.06
C ARG A 319 -8.15 136.54 -49.74
N HIS A 320 -6.92 136.04 -49.85
CA HIS A 320 -5.71 136.67 -49.33
C HIS A 320 -4.62 136.87 -50.40
N LEU A 321 -4.98 136.78 -51.68
CA LEU A 321 -4.12 137.18 -52.81
C LEU A 321 -4.72 138.41 -53.53
N PRO A 322 -4.16 139.62 -53.33
CA PRO A 322 -4.59 140.81 -54.05
C PRO A 322 -4.15 140.72 -55.52
N GLY A 323 -5.06 140.91 -56.48
CA GLY A 323 -4.74 140.92 -57.92
C GLY A 323 -5.13 139.66 -58.69
N VAL A 324 -5.41 138.55 -58.00
CA VAL A 324 -5.95 137.32 -58.61
C VAL A 324 -7.46 137.26 -58.42
N ASP A 325 -8.21 137.39 -59.52
CA ASP A 325 -9.68 137.35 -59.48
C ASP A 325 -10.26 135.92 -59.47
N GLU A 326 -9.49 134.93 -59.92
CA GLU A 326 -9.92 133.53 -60.06
C GLU A 326 -8.75 132.56 -59.81
N LEU A 327 -8.92 131.59 -58.91
CA LEU A 327 -7.97 130.51 -58.61
C LEU A 327 -8.66 129.15 -58.75
N TRP A 328 -7.93 128.20 -59.32
CA TRP A 328 -8.36 126.82 -59.56
C TRP A 328 -7.59 125.83 -58.67
N LEU A 329 -8.28 124.82 -58.16
CA LEU A 329 -7.68 123.68 -57.46
C LEU A 329 -7.93 122.42 -58.27
N ALA A 330 -6.86 121.69 -58.58
CA ALA A 330 -6.93 120.30 -59.02
C ALA A 330 -6.78 119.42 -57.77
N VAL A 331 -7.85 118.73 -57.36
CA VAL A 331 -7.92 117.98 -56.10
C VAL A 331 -8.04 116.48 -56.36
N GLU A 332 -7.10 115.70 -55.82
CA GLU A 332 -7.24 114.23 -55.67
C GLU A 332 -7.80 113.90 -54.29
N ILE A 333 -8.63 112.86 -54.17
CA ILE A 333 -9.28 112.44 -52.93
C ILE A 333 -8.99 110.96 -52.66
N SER A 334 -8.40 110.65 -51.51
CA SER A 334 -8.13 109.28 -51.09
C SER A 334 -8.40 109.05 -49.61
N SER A 335 -8.83 107.84 -49.24
CA SER A 335 -9.02 107.48 -47.82
C SER A 335 -7.72 107.50 -47.04
N VAL A 336 -6.62 107.09 -47.69
CA VAL A 336 -5.25 107.19 -47.20
C VAL A 336 -4.41 107.77 -48.32
N VAL A 337 -4.01 109.02 -48.16
CA VAL A 337 -3.25 109.75 -49.17
C VAL A 337 -1.82 109.19 -49.27
N ASP A 338 -1.44 108.72 -50.46
CA ASP A 338 -0.11 108.23 -50.78
C ASP A 338 0.65 109.14 -51.77
N GLY A 339 1.90 108.79 -52.09
CA GLY A 339 2.72 109.59 -53.02
C GLY A 339 2.13 109.67 -54.42
N GLY A 340 1.40 108.64 -54.87
CA GLY A 340 0.74 108.62 -56.17
C GLY A 340 -0.38 109.64 -56.24
N ASP A 341 -1.16 109.81 -55.17
CA ASP A 341 -2.18 110.86 -55.08
C ASP A 341 -1.55 112.26 -55.22
N ILE A 342 -0.38 112.49 -54.61
CA ILE A 342 0.35 113.77 -54.74
C ILE A 342 0.79 114.01 -56.19
N GLU A 343 1.45 113.02 -56.82
CA GLU A 343 1.94 113.13 -58.19
C GLU A 343 0.81 113.38 -59.20
N ARG A 344 -0.34 112.72 -59.02
CA ARG A 344 -1.53 112.96 -59.86
C ARG A 344 -2.03 114.38 -59.72
N ALA A 345 -2.17 114.89 -58.50
CA ALA A 345 -2.61 116.27 -58.26
C ALA A 345 -1.65 117.30 -58.87
N VAL A 346 -0.33 117.10 -58.73
CA VAL A 346 0.71 117.98 -59.29
C VAL A 346 0.60 118.03 -60.82
N ARG A 347 0.58 116.86 -61.46
CA ARG A 347 0.52 116.73 -62.91
C ARG A 347 -0.74 117.38 -63.47
N ARG A 348 -1.90 117.13 -62.86
CA ARG A 348 -3.19 117.69 -63.30
C ARG A 348 -3.30 119.20 -63.05
N ALA A 349 -2.76 119.71 -61.95
CA ALA A 349 -2.67 121.16 -61.74
C ALA A 349 -1.77 121.84 -62.78
N ALA A 350 -0.67 121.20 -63.19
CA ALA A 350 0.20 121.71 -64.23
C ALA A 350 -0.50 121.78 -65.59
N LEU A 351 -1.37 120.83 -65.91
CA LEU A 351 -2.21 120.88 -67.13
C LEU A 351 -3.20 122.05 -67.09
N LEU A 352 -3.85 122.30 -65.95
CA LEU A 352 -4.71 123.49 -65.81
C LEU A 352 -3.91 124.79 -66.01
N ARG A 353 -2.69 124.87 -65.46
CA ARG A 353 -1.79 126.01 -65.69
C ARG A 353 -1.38 126.15 -67.15
N LYS A 354 -1.07 125.05 -67.83
CA LYS A 354 -0.78 125.02 -69.27
C LYS A 354 -1.95 125.54 -70.11
N ALA A 355 -3.19 125.36 -69.64
CA ALA A 355 -4.39 125.94 -70.25
C ALA A 355 -4.66 127.42 -69.89
N GLY A 356 -3.70 128.09 -69.25
CA GLY A 356 -3.80 129.49 -68.85
C GLY A 356 -4.79 129.71 -67.71
N LEU A 357 -4.97 128.72 -66.83
CA LEU A 357 -5.70 128.85 -65.58
C LEU A 357 -4.72 129.00 -64.42
N ASP A 358 -4.94 129.97 -63.55
CA ASP A 358 -4.20 130.08 -62.29
C ASP A 358 -4.63 128.93 -61.38
N ALA A 359 -3.87 127.83 -61.39
CA ALA A 359 -4.23 126.58 -60.75
C ALA A 359 -3.14 126.05 -59.81
N ILE A 360 -3.55 125.57 -58.63
CA ILE A 360 -2.68 124.87 -57.68
C ILE A 360 -3.10 123.41 -57.52
N ALA A 361 -2.13 122.57 -57.15
CA ALA A 361 -2.36 121.17 -56.83
C ALA A 361 -2.87 121.05 -55.39
N ALA A 362 -3.83 120.17 -55.19
CA ALA A 362 -4.37 119.86 -53.87
C ALA A 362 -4.67 118.36 -53.74
N VAL A 363 -4.57 117.84 -52.52
CA VAL A 363 -4.98 116.47 -52.21
C VAL A 363 -5.79 116.47 -50.93
N ALA A 364 -6.81 115.62 -50.87
CA ALA A 364 -7.79 115.53 -49.82
C ALA A 364 -7.92 114.10 -49.30
N GLY A 365 -8.03 113.93 -47.98
CA GLY A 365 -8.23 112.60 -47.41
C GLY A 365 -8.37 112.56 -45.89
N ASN A 366 -8.65 111.36 -45.36
CA ASN A 366 -8.77 111.16 -43.90
C ASN A 366 -7.39 111.09 -43.23
N SER A 367 -6.43 110.44 -43.88
CA SER A 367 -5.05 110.34 -43.41
C SER A 367 -4.08 110.40 -44.60
N SER A 368 -2.79 110.50 -44.32
CA SER A 368 -1.73 110.52 -45.32
C SER A 368 -0.55 109.73 -44.80
N THR A 369 0.12 109.01 -45.69
CA THR A 369 1.42 108.41 -45.39
C THR A 369 2.45 109.51 -45.10
N GLU A 370 3.49 109.18 -44.31
CA GLU A 370 4.59 110.13 -44.04
C GLU A 370 5.31 110.56 -45.33
N GLY A 371 5.44 109.63 -46.29
CA GLY A 371 6.01 109.89 -47.62
C GLY A 371 5.19 110.91 -48.41
N ALA A 372 3.86 110.78 -48.43
CA ALA A 372 2.98 111.72 -49.12
C ALA A 372 3.08 113.14 -48.53
N ARG A 373 3.18 113.28 -47.20
CA ARG A 373 3.35 114.60 -46.56
C ARG A 373 4.65 115.29 -46.97
N LYS A 374 5.76 114.55 -47.02
CA LYS A 374 7.06 115.10 -47.44
C LYS A 374 7.02 115.51 -48.92
N LEU A 375 6.41 114.68 -49.77
CA LEU A 375 6.28 114.96 -51.20
C LEU A 375 5.38 116.18 -51.46
N ALA A 376 4.23 116.28 -50.76
CA ALA A 376 3.33 117.43 -50.86
C ALA A 376 4.01 118.75 -50.46
N ALA A 377 4.85 118.73 -49.42
CA ALA A 377 5.63 119.89 -49.02
C ALA A 377 6.69 120.29 -50.07
N GLY A 378 7.35 119.31 -50.69
CA GLY A 378 8.38 119.54 -51.70
C GLY A 378 7.85 120.04 -53.04
N GLU A 379 6.72 119.50 -53.50
CA GLU A 379 6.09 119.81 -54.81
C GLU A 379 5.06 120.95 -54.73
N GLY A 380 4.90 121.58 -53.56
CA GLY A 380 3.93 122.65 -53.36
C GLY A 380 2.49 122.20 -53.61
N VAL A 381 2.03 121.18 -52.87
CA VAL A 381 0.68 120.63 -52.97
C VAL A 381 -0.10 120.89 -51.69
N ALA A 382 -1.24 121.57 -51.82
CA ALA A 382 -2.09 121.87 -50.67
C ALA A 382 -2.77 120.58 -50.15
N LEU A 383 -2.49 120.21 -48.91
CA LEU A 383 -3.02 118.99 -48.30
C LEU A 383 -4.22 119.31 -47.39
N PHE A 384 -5.39 118.80 -47.76
CA PHE A 384 -6.67 118.98 -47.07
C PHE A 384 -7.04 117.75 -46.26
N GLN A 385 -6.80 117.82 -44.95
CA GLN A 385 -7.09 116.72 -44.03
C GLN A 385 -7.95 117.21 -42.88
N ASP A 386 -9.06 116.49 -42.65
CA ASP A 386 -9.97 116.72 -41.52
C ASP A 386 -10.32 118.20 -41.28
N GLY A 387 -10.62 118.94 -42.36
CA GLY A 387 -11.00 120.35 -42.31
C GLY A 387 -9.86 121.35 -42.02
N THR A 388 -8.62 120.85 -41.94
CA THR A 388 -7.39 121.63 -41.91
C THR A 388 -6.68 121.59 -43.26
N VAL A 389 -5.86 122.60 -43.53
CA VAL A 389 -5.07 122.74 -44.75
C VAL A 389 -3.62 122.95 -44.38
N SER A 390 -2.74 122.16 -45.01
CA SER A 390 -1.29 122.28 -44.92
C SER A 390 -0.73 122.66 -46.28
N PHE A 391 0.43 123.32 -46.29
CA PHE A 391 1.19 123.67 -47.50
C PHE A 391 0.47 124.59 -48.50
N TRP A 392 -0.51 125.36 -48.03
CA TRP A 392 -1.30 126.23 -48.91
C TRP A 392 -0.46 127.35 -49.53
N GLU A 393 0.41 127.99 -48.76
CA GLU A 393 1.25 129.08 -49.25
C GLU A 393 2.36 128.55 -50.18
N GLU A 394 2.91 127.38 -49.84
CA GLU A 394 3.84 126.62 -50.68
C GLU A 394 3.22 126.32 -52.04
N ALA A 395 1.95 125.90 -52.06
CA ALA A 395 1.24 125.60 -53.29
C ALA A 395 0.96 126.82 -54.16
N LEU A 396 0.68 127.97 -53.55
CA LEU A 396 0.54 129.25 -54.27
C LEU A 396 1.87 129.70 -54.88
N ARG A 397 2.96 129.66 -54.10
CA ARG A 397 4.31 129.99 -54.58
C ARG A 397 4.73 129.08 -55.74
N HIS A 398 4.46 127.78 -55.62
CA HIS A 398 4.82 126.82 -56.66
C HIS A 398 4.05 127.06 -57.97
N ALA A 399 2.83 127.59 -57.89
CA ALA A 399 2.07 127.99 -59.07
C ALA A 399 2.44 129.38 -59.62
N GLY A 400 3.40 130.09 -59.01
CA GLY A 400 3.82 131.42 -59.45
C GLY A 400 2.82 132.53 -59.09
N LEU A 401 2.01 132.33 -58.05
CA LEU A 401 0.98 133.25 -57.57
C LEU A 401 1.40 133.81 -56.20
N GLU A 402 1.90 135.06 -56.16
CA GLU A 402 2.26 135.80 -54.93
C GLU A 402 1.45 137.08 -54.76
#